data_AF-A0A936L4U4-F1
#
_entry.id   AF-A0A936L4U4-F1
#
_cell.length_a   1.000
_cell.length_b   1.000
_cell.length_c   1.000
_cell.angle_alpha   90.00
_cell.angle_beta   90.00
_cell.angle_gamma   90.00
#
_symmetry.space_group_name_H-M   'P 1'
#
loop_
_entity.id
_entity.type
_entity.pdbx_description
1 polymer ?
#
loop_
_entity_poly.entity_id
_entity_poly.type
_entity_poly.pdbx_seq_one_letter_code
_entity_poly.pdbx_strand_id
1 'polypeptide(L)'
;MQNSQLTHIFRSLNKKETRELRKWLLSPFHNQREDVLQLFDYFQEKDYLNNDPKLKKELVFQKIFPGEAYDDARMRQTIHFLQKCTEDFLAYKEFQEEPTRRELLLAEGYRRRNLDRLFEKALKGLNDNQRQSRVKNEEFLQANILIQSLEYKYISEKKRTPDTNLQTYSDALDLYFIAGKLRLASLITAVQKIYTQDIRVGLLEEALHYVESNGLPELPAIRVYYFIYKSLSDPANEHFFFSLKEAIFQYDHYFSPEEQRDILLLAVNYCIAKMNTGVTRFIVEAFDLYKRGN
;
A
#
# COMPACT_ATOMS: atom_id res chain seq x y z
N MET A 1 -4.54 28.70 -15.56
CA MET A 1 -4.27 27.51 -14.71
C MET A 1 -5.02 26.26 -15.16
N GLN A 2 -5.64 26.31 -16.34
CA GLN A 2 -6.34 25.16 -16.94
C GLN A 2 -5.36 24.00 -17.07
N ASN A 3 -5.80 22.80 -16.69
CA ASN A 3 -5.00 21.57 -16.74
C ASN A 3 -3.67 21.62 -15.97
N SER A 4 -3.63 22.41 -14.89
CA SER A 4 -2.54 22.31 -13.92
C SER A 4 -2.73 21.06 -13.06
N GLN A 5 -1.61 20.48 -12.59
CA GLN A 5 -1.63 19.38 -11.62
C GLN A 5 -2.56 19.69 -10.44
N LEU A 6 -2.53 20.94 -9.94
CA LEU A 6 -3.41 21.42 -8.90
C LEU A 6 -4.90 21.24 -9.24
N THR A 7 -5.33 21.68 -10.42
CA THR A 7 -6.75 21.53 -10.83
C THR A 7 -7.16 20.07 -10.98
N HIS A 8 -6.26 19.17 -11.38
CA HIS A 8 -6.54 17.73 -11.42
C HIS A 8 -6.73 17.14 -10.02
N ILE A 9 -5.85 17.48 -9.07
CA ILE A 9 -5.97 17.05 -7.68
C ILE A 9 -7.29 17.55 -7.08
N PHE A 10 -7.63 18.82 -7.27
CA PHE A 10 -8.87 19.36 -6.72
C PHE A 10 -10.14 18.71 -7.26
N ARG A 11 -10.11 18.27 -8.52
CA ARG A 11 -11.23 17.55 -9.15
C ARG A 11 -11.39 16.12 -8.63
N SER A 12 -10.35 15.51 -8.06
CA SER A 12 -10.45 14.16 -7.47
C SER A 12 -10.99 14.17 -6.04
N LEU A 13 -10.96 15.32 -5.35
CA LEU A 13 -11.43 15.43 -3.97
C LEU A 13 -12.95 15.28 -3.89
N ASN A 14 -13.41 14.43 -2.98
CA ASN A 14 -14.83 14.34 -2.64
C ASN A 14 -15.25 15.48 -1.69
N LYS A 15 -16.56 15.68 -1.53
CA LYS A 15 -17.10 16.77 -0.69
C LYS A 15 -16.61 16.75 0.77
N LYS A 16 -16.31 15.57 1.32
CA LYS A 16 -15.78 15.44 2.69
C LYS A 16 -14.33 15.90 2.74
N GLU A 17 -13.50 15.40 1.82
CA GLU A 17 -12.08 15.77 1.70
C GLU A 17 -11.90 17.27 1.46
N THR A 18 -12.70 17.87 0.58
CA THR A 18 -12.67 19.31 0.34
C THR A 18 -12.89 20.12 1.63
N ARG A 19 -13.85 19.69 2.48
CA ARG A 19 -14.11 20.37 3.77
C ARG A 19 -12.97 20.15 4.76
N GLU A 20 -12.36 18.97 4.77
CA GLU A 20 -11.21 18.65 5.61
C GLU A 20 -9.95 19.42 5.17
N LEU A 21 -9.70 19.54 3.86
CA LEU A 21 -8.63 20.36 3.30
C LEU A 21 -8.79 21.84 3.67
N ARG A 22 -10.02 22.37 3.65
CA ARG A 22 -10.25 23.75 4.14
C ARG A 22 -9.84 23.91 5.60
N LYS A 23 -10.17 22.95 6.47
CA LYS A 23 -9.74 22.97 7.89
C LYS A 23 -8.22 22.87 8.02
N TRP A 24 -7.58 22.07 7.17
CA TRP A 24 -6.12 21.96 7.09
C TRP A 24 -5.47 23.30 6.72
N LEU A 25 -5.97 23.97 5.68
CA LEU A 25 -5.48 25.28 5.22
C LEU A 25 -5.75 26.43 6.21
N LEU A 26 -6.75 26.29 7.07
CA LEU A 26 -7.00 27.22 8.17
C LEU A 26 -6.07 27.00 9.37
N SER A 27 -5.41 25.84 9.45
CA SER A 27 -4.51 25.54 10.57
C SER A 27 -3.19 26.30 10.41
N PRO A 28 -2.78 27.12 11.39
CA PRO A 28 -1.51 27.85 11.34
C PRO A 28 -0.28 26.93 11.37
N PHE A 29 -0.48 25.65 11.72
CA PHE A 29 0.56 24.63 11.65
C PHE A 29 0.85 24.17 10.21
N HIS A 30 -0.12 24.26 9.31
CA HIS A 30 0.01 23.81 7.92
C HIS A 30 0.09 24.96 6.91
N ASN A 31 -0.57 26.08 7.20
CA ASN A 31 -0.57 27.24 6.32
C ASN A 31 -0.61 28.54 7.14
N GLN A 32 0.29 29.47 6.80
CA GLN A 32 0.34 30.81 7.38
C GLN A 32 0.01 31.91 6.35
N ARG A 33 -0.32 31.50 5.12
CA ARG A 33 -0.54 32.38 3.97
C ARG A 33 -2.03 32.53 3.69
N GLU A 34 -2.55 33.73 3.86
CA GLU A 34 -3.96 34.03 3.58
C GLU A 34 -4.29 33.89 2.09
N ASP A 35 -3.37 34.27 1.20
CA ASP A 35 -3.56 34.18 -0.25
C ASP A 35 -3.71 32.74 -0.75
N VAL A 36 -3.11 31.77 -0.06
CA VAL A 36 -3.29 30.34 -0.31
C VAL A 36 -4.72 29.89 0.02
N LEU A 37 -5.25 30.33 1.16
CA LEU A 37 -6.64 30.04 1.55
C LEU A 37 -7.63 30.72 0.59
N GLN A 38 -7.36 31.96 0.19
CA GLN A 38 -8.18 32.69 -0.78
C GLN A 38 -8.20 32.02 -2.15
N LEU A 39 -7.06 31.49 -2.62
CA LEU A 39 -7.00 30.69 -3.84
C LEU A 39 -7.83 29.40 -3.72
N PHE A 40 -7.76 28.73 -2.58
CA PHE A 40 -8.58 27.55 -2.31
C PHE A 40 -10.08 27.91 -2.36
N ASP A 41 -10.49 28.95 -1.64
CA ASP A 41 -11.90 29.38 -1.58
C ASP A 41 -12.39 29.81 -2.98
N TYR A 42 -11.54 30.45 -3.78
CA TYR A 42 -11.84 30.75 -5.20
C TYR A 42 -12.17 29.50 -6.02
N PHE A 43 -11.46 28.38 -5.82
CA PHE A 43 -11.77 27.13 -6.50
C PHE A 43 -13.06 26.47 -6.03
N GLN A 44 -13.50 26.76 -4.80
CA GLN A 44 -14.75 26.22 -4.25
C GLN A 44 -15.99 27.00 -4.69
N GLU A 45 -15.82 28.15 -5.34
CA GLU A 45 -16.92 28.88 -5.97
C GLU A 45 -17.59 28.02 -7.05
N LYS A 46 -18.92 28.14 -7.14
CA LYS A 46 -19.76 27.26 -7.95
C LYS A 46 -19.27 27.22 -9.40
N ASP A 47 -18.96 26.00 -9.87
CA ASP A 47 -18.51 25.66 -11.22
C ASP A 47 -17.16 26.27 -11.66
N TYR A 48 -16.40 26.94 -10.79
CA TYR A 48 -15.15 27.61 -11.21
C TYR A 48 -14.05 26.61 -11.61
N LEU A 49 -13.91 25.50 -10.88
CA LEU A 49 -12.99 24.40 -11.21
C LEU A 49 -13.27 23.75 -12.58
N ASN A 50 -14.50 23.86 -13.08
CA ASN A 50 -14.94 23.28 -14.35
C ASN A 50 -15.19 24.35 -15.43
N ASN A 51 -14.88 25.61 -15.15
CA ASN A 51 -15.07 26.74 -16.05
C ASN A 51 -13.71 27.32 -16.43
N ASP A 52 -13.17 26.86 -17.56
CA ASP A 52 -11.85 27.24 -18.05
C ASP A 52 -11.61 28.76 -18.09
N PRO A 53 -12.53 29.60 -18.60
CA PRO A 53 -12.41 31.06 -18.52
C PRO A 53 -12.19 31.61 -17.10
N LYS A 54 -12.77 30.98 -16.06
CA LYS A 54 -12.60 31.37 -14.65
C LYS A 54 -11.23 30.99 -14.09
N LEU A 55 -10.48 30.11 -14.76
CA LEU A 55 -9.14 29.68 -14.32
C LEU A 55 -8.00 30.49 -14.97
N LYS A 56 -8.30 31.61 -15.64
CA LYS A 56 -7.29 32.55 -16.16
C LYS A 56 -6.55 33.22 -14.99
N LYS A 57 -5.22 33.15 -14.98
CA LYS A 57 -4.40 33.57 -13.82
C LYS A 57 -4.65 35.03 -13.44
N GLU A 58 -4.83 35.89 -14.42
CA GLU A 58 -5.08 37.33 -14.28
C GLU A 58 -6.40 37.58 -13.53
N LEU A 59 -7.45 36.82 -13.87
CA LEU A 59 -8.75 36.92 -13.22
C LEU A 59 -8.67 36.42 -11.77
N VAL A 60 -8.02 35.27 -11.56
CA VAL A 60 -7.82 34.70 -10.23
C VAL A 60 -7.00 35.67 -9.36
N PHE A 61 -5.92 36.23 -9.91
CA PHE A 61 -5.05 37.18 -9.21
C PHE A 61 -5.81 38.42 -8.76
N GLN A 62 -6.63 39.04 -9.63
CA GLN A 62 -7.44 40.20 -9.25
C GLN A 62 -8.42 39.90 -8.11
N LYS A 63 -8.89 38.65 -7.99
CA LYS A 63 -9.80 38.24 -6.93
C LYS A 63 -9.09 38.00 -5.59
N ILE A 64 -7.86 37.49 -5.63
CA ILE A 64 -7.04 37.21 -4.44
C ILE A 64 -6.31 38.47 -3.95
N PHE A 65 -5.79 39.28 -4.87
CA PHE A 65 -5.02 40.50 -4.60
C PHE A 65 -5.75 41.72 -5.16
N PRO A 66 -6.86 42.15 -4.53
CA PRO A 66 -7.67 43.25 -5.03
C PRO A 66 -6.87 44.56 -5.05
N GLY A 67 -6.89 45.26 -6.19
CA GLY A 67 -6.22 46.56 -6.36
C GLY A 67 -4.74 46.47 -6.78
N GLU A 68 -4.17 45.26 -6.89
CA GLU A 68 -2.80 45.07 -7.35
C GLU A 68 -2.72 44.80 -8.87
N ALA A 69 -1.64 45.27 -9.50
CA ALA A 69 -1.32 44.91 -10.88
C ALA A 69 -0.92 43.42 -10.94
N TYR A 70 -1.26 42.75 -12.03
CA TYR A 70 -0.99 41.33 -12.19
C TYR A 70 0.51 41.01 -12.08
N ASP A 71 0.87 40.16 -11.12
CA ASP A 71 2.22 39.63 -10.91
C ASP A 71 2.21 38.10 -11.07
N ASP A 72 2.78 37.60 -12.16
CA ASP A 72 2.85 36.16 -12.44
C ASP A 72 3.81 35.42 -11.50
N ALA A 73 4.84 36.07 -10.96
CA ALA A 73 5.74 35.44 -9.99
C ALA A 73 5.00 35.19 -8.67
N ARG A 74 4.30 36.22 -8.15
CA ARG A 74 3.49 36.09 -6.95
C ARG A 74 2.36 35.08 -7.14
N MET A 75 1.66 35.11 -8.28
CA MET A 75 0.62 34.13 -8.59
C MET A 75 1.17 32.69 -8.60
N ARG A 76 2.29 32.44 -9.30
CA ARG A 76 2.93 31.12 -9.32
C ARG A 76 3.32 30.65 -7.93
N GLN A 77 3.79 31.57 -7.09
CA GLN A 77 4.11 31.27 -5.71
C GLN A 77 2.87 30.80 -4.93
N THR A 78 1.76 31.55 -4.97
CA THR A 78 0.50 31.17 -4.30
C THR A 78 0.00 29.80 -4.78
N ILE A 79 0.06 29.53 -6.08
CA ILE A 79 -0.29 28.23 -6.68
C ILE A 79 0.58 27.11 -6.11
N HIS A 80 1.90 27.32 -6.08
CA HIS A 80 2.85 26.34 -5.56
C HIS A 80 2.58 26.01 -4.09
N PHE A 81 2.36 27.02 -3.25
CA PHE A 81 2.06 26.80 -1.83
C PHE A 81 0.73 26.10 -1.61
N LEU A 82 -0.32 26.45 -2.39
CA LEU A 82 -1.58 25.73 -2.32
C LEU A 82 -1.39 24.27 -2.71
N GLN A 83 -0.71 24.01 -3.82
CA GLN A 83 -0.42 22.66 -4.27
C GLN A 83 0.32 21.85 -3.21
N LYS A 84 1.40 22.40 -2.64
CA LYS A 84 2.14 21.75 -1.56
C LYS A 84 1.25 21.43 -0.36
N CYS A 85 0.42 22.38 0.10
CA CYS A 85 -0.47 22.15 1.23
C CYS A 85 -1.51 21.06 0.93
N THR A 86 -2.00 20.98 -0.31
CA THR A 86 -2.92 19.95 -0.76
C THR A 86 -2.25 18.57 -0.81
N GLU A 87 -1.02 18.48 -1.34
CA GLU A 87 -0.24 17.25 -1.36
C GLU A 87 0.09 16.75 0.06
N ASP A 88 0.48 17.65 0.97
CA ASP A 88 0.72 17.33 2.39
C ASP A 88 -0.57 16.83 3.07
N PHE A 89 -1.73 17.42 2.75
CA PHE A 89 -3.02 16.96 3.24
C PHE A 89 -3.37 15.55 2.73
N LEU A 90 -3.14 15.27 1.44
CA LEU A 90 -3.37 13.94 0.88
C LEU A 90 -2.47 12.90 1.54
N ALA A 91 -1.18 13.19 1.69
CA ALA A 91 -0.25 12.32 2.41
C ALA A 91 -0.69 12.08 3.86
N TYR A 92 -1.20 13.12 4.53
CA TYR A 92 -1.77 12.99 5.87
C TYR A 92 -3.02 12.09 5.89
N LYS A 93 -3.89 12.18 4.88
CA LYS A 93 -5.08 11.33 4.76
C LYS A 93 -4.70 9.85 4.61
N GLU A 94 -3.80 9.54 3.69
CA GLU A 94 -3.27 8.17 3.53
C GLU A 94 -2.64 7.68 4.84
N PHE A 95 -1.85 8.52 5.50
CA PHE A 95 -1.26 8.19 6.80
C PHE A 95 -2.31 7.90 7.88
N GLN A 96 -3.46 8.59 7.89
CA GLN A 96 -4.53 8.32 8.87
C GLN A 96 -5.18 6.95 8.66
N GLU A 97 -5.23 6.46 7.43
CA GLU A 97 -5.79 5.16 7.05
C GLU A 97 -4.82 3.98 7.28
N GLU A 98 -3.59 4.23 7.77
CA GLU A 98 -2.60 3.20 8.13
C GLU A 98 -2.35 3.10 9.67
N PRO A 99 -3.30 2.56 10.48
CA PRO A 99 -3.17 2.45 11.94
C PRO A 99 -1.85 1.83 12.43
N THR A 100 -1.41 0.72 11.83
CA THR A 100 -0.18 0.02 12.23
C THR A 100 1.05 0.90 12.06
N ARG A 101 1.14 1.65 10.94
CA ARG A 101 2.26 2.57 10.69
C ARG A 101 2.25 3.75 11.65
N ARG A 102 1.07 4.27 12.00
CA ARG A 102 0.91 5.33 13.00
C ARG A 102 1.41 4.88 14.37
N GLU A 103 1.03 3.69 14.80
CA GLU A 103 1.47 3.11 16.07
C GLU A 103 2.99 2.86 16.08
N LEU A 104 3.56 2.36 14.99
CA LEU A 104 5.02 2.20 14.82
C LEU A 104 5.76 3.53 14.98
N LEU A 105 5.30 4.59 14.30
CA LEU A 105 5.92 5.91 14.39
C LEU A 105 5.75 6.54 15.77
N LEU A 106 4.61 6.31 16.44
CA LEU A 106 4.40 6.77 17.82
C LEU A 106 5.36 6.07 18.78
N ALA A 107 5.51 4.74 18.66
CA ALA A 107 6.44 3.96 19.47
C ALA A 107 7.89 4.43 19.23
N GLU A 108 8.33 4.58 17.98
CA GLU A 108 9.64 5.18 17.66
C GLU A 108 9.79 6.59 18.25
N GLY A 109 8.72 7.39 18.24
CA GLY A 109 8.67 8.71 18.87
C GLY A 109 8.88 8.69 20.39
N TYR A 110 8.31 7.69 21.09
CA TYR A 110 8.53 7.45 22.51
C TYR A 110 9.96 7.01 22.79
N ARG A 111 10.50 6.09 21.98
CA ARG A 111 11.88 5.60 22.08
C ARG A 111 12.89 6.75 22.00
N ARG A 112 12.80 7.58 20.96
CA ARG A 112 13.70 8.74 20.74
C ARG A 112 13.65 9.78 21.87
N ARG A 113 12.56 9.81 22.62
CA ARG A 113 12.35 10.72 23.76
C ARG A 113 12.67 10.07 25.11
N ASN A 114 13.19 8.83 25.12
CA ASN A 114 13.46 8.05 26.34
C ASN A 114 12.22 7.83 27.23
N LEU A 115 11.02 7.74 26.62
CA LEU A 115 9.76 7.51 27.34
C LEU A 115 9.48 6.02 27.48
N ASP A 116 10.35 5.32 28.22
CA ASP A 116 10.46 3.85 28.25
C ASP A 116 9.12 3.13 28.54
N ARG A 117 8.39 3.55 29.58
CA ARG A 117 7.08 2.94 29.92
C ARG A 117 6.04 3.07 28.81
N LEU A 118 6.04 4.21 28.09
CA LEU A 118 5.12 4.43 26.98
C LEU A 118 5.54 3.63 25.74
N PHE A 119 6.85 3.54 25.51
CA PHE A 119 7.42 2.70 24.47
C PHE A 119 7.04 1.23 24.66
N GLU A 120 7.30 0.65 25.84
CA GLU A 120 7.01 -0.76 26.13
C GLU A 120 5.52 -1.07 25.97
N LYS A 121 4.65 -0.16 26.43
CA LYS A 121 3.20 -0.27 26.24
C LYS A 121 2.81 -0.25 24.77
N ALA A 122 3.39 0.66 23.98
CA ALA A 122 3.12 0.77 22.55
C ALA A 122 3.63 -0.46 21.78
N LEU A 123 4.84 -0.94 22.09
CA LEU A 123 5.41 -2.14 21.48
C LEU A 123 4.58 -3.39 21.79
N LYS A 124 4.08 -3.52 23.02
CA LYS A 124 3.16 -4.60 23.38
C LYS A 124 1.87 -4.51 22.56
N GLY A 125 1.28 -3.32 22.44
CA GLY A 125 0.09 -3.10 21.62
C GLY A 125 0.31 -3.46 20.14
N LEU A 126 1.43 -3.06 19.57
CA LEU A 126 1.82 -3.44 18.20
C LEU A 126 1.91 -4.95 18.03
N ASN A 127 2.56 -5.66 18.96
CA ASN A 127 2.67 -7.12 18.92
C ASN A 127 1.31 -7.82 19.09
N ASP A 128 0.44 -7.31 19.97
CA ASP A 128 -0.91 -7.86 20.17
C ASP A 128 -1.79 -7.64 18.93
N ASN A 129 -1.75 -6.44 18.36
CA ASN A 129 -2.43 -6.09 17.10
C ASN A 129 -1.93 -6.95 15.94
N GLN A 130 -0.60 -7.15 15.85
CA GLN A 130 0.00 -8.04 14.87
C GLN A 130 -0.55 -9.46 15.01
N ARG A 131 -0.58 -10.03 16.23
CA ARG A 131 -1.10 -11.39 16.45
C ARG A 131 -2.59 -11.55 16.11
N GLN A 132 -3.38 -10.50 16.38
CA GLN A 132 -4.82 -10.49 16.15
C GLN A 132 -5.20 -10.07 14.74
N SER A 133 -4.25 -9.58 13.93
CA SER A 133 -4.51 -9.16 12.57
C SER A 133 -5.17 -10.29 11.78
N ARG A 134 -6.35 -9.98 11.23
CA ARG A 134 -7.01 -10.85 10.27
C ARG A 134 -6.22 -10.91 8.97
N VAL A 135 -5.55 -9.83 8.55
CA VAL A 135 -4.76 -9.85 7.32
C VAL A 135 -3.36 -10.42 7.62
N LYS A 136 -2.93 -11.41 6.83
CA LYS A 136 -1.63 -12.11 6.93
C LYS A 136 -0.95 -12.24 5.57
N ASN A 137 -1.03 -11.16 4.78
CA ASN A 137 -0.38 -11.03 3.48
C ASN A 137 1.07 -10.51 3.62
N GLU A 138 1.68 -10.06 2.51
CA GLU A 138 3.02 -9.47 2.53
C GLU A 138 3.13 -8.24 3.46
N GLU A 139 2.12 -7.36 3.50
CA GLU A 139 2.13 -6.15 4.34
C GLU A 139 2.19 -6.49 5.83
N PHE A 140 1.49 -7.56 6.23
CA PHE A 140 1.61 -8.11 7.57
C PHE A 140 3.04 -8.52 7.89
N LEU A 141 3.72 -9.22 6.97
CA LEU A 141 5.12 -9.65 7.19
C LEU A 141 6.07 -8.45 7.23
N GLN A 142 5.83 -7.44 6.40
CA GLN A 142 6.59 -6.19 6.43
C GLN A 142 6.43 -5.47 7.79
N ALA A 143 5.21 -5.35 8.29
CA ALA A 143 4.95 -4.75 9.60
C ALA A 143 5.70 -5.49 10.72
N ASN A 144 5.74 -6.83 10.66
CA ASN A 144 6.48 -7.63 11.65
C ASN A 144 7.99 -7.29 11.65
N ILE A 145 8.63 -7.16 10.50
CA ILE A 145 10.03 -6.71 10.41
C ILE A 145 10.22 -5.37 11.11
N LEU A 146 9.33 -4.41 10.86
CA LEU A 146 9.44 -3.07 11.43
C LEU A 146 9.29 -3.10 12.96
N ILE A 147 8.38 -3.93 13.47
CA ILE A 147 8.20 -4.15 14.92
C ILE A 147 9.47 -4.78 15.53
N GLN A 148 9.99 -5.85 14.92
CA GLN A 148 11.19 -6.54 15.42
C GLN A 148 12.43 -5.63 15.38
N SER A 149 12.59 -4.83 14.32
CA SER A 149 13.65 -3.83 14.20
C SER A 149 13.56 -2.76 15.30
N LEU A 150 12.34 -2.31 15.60
CA LEU A 150 12.09 -1.31 16.64
C LEU A 150 12.42 -1.85 18.04
N GLU A 151 12.01 -3.09 18.33
CA GLU A 151 12.33 -3.79 19.57
C GLU A 151 13.84 -3.98 19.73
N TYR A 152 14.53 -4.41 18.67
CA TYR A 152 15.99 -4.55 18.68
C TYR A 152 16.70 -3.24 19.03
N LYS A 153 16.32 -2.14 18.38
CA LYS A 153 16.90 -0.81 18.66
C LYS A 153 16.74 -0.45 20.12
N TYR A 154 15.55 -0.63 20.68
CA TYR A 154 15.29 -0.35 22.09
C TYR A 154 16.13 -1.21 23.04
N ILE A 155 16.19 -2.53 22.79
CA ILE A 155 16.99 -3.46 23.60
C ILE A 155 18.48 -3.07 23.52
N SER A 156 19.01 -2.83 22.32
CA SER A 156 20.43 -2.52 22.11
C SER A 156 20.89 -1.23 22.82
N GLU A 157 20.01 -0.24 22.93
CA GLU A 157 20.30 1.03 23.60
C GLU A 157 20.21 0.93 25.13
N LYS A 158 19.31 0.11 25.65
CA LYS A 158 18.95 0.09 27.08
C LYS A 158 19.51 -1.11 27.84
N LYS A 159 19.54 -2.28 27.20
CA LYS A 159 19.95 -3.55 27.80
C LYS A 159 21.30 -3.92 27.19
N ARG A 160 22.37 -3.79 27.98
CA ARG A 160 23.69 -4.37 27.66
C ARG A 160 23.67 -5.89 27.85
N THR A 161 22.62 -6.55 27.37
CA THR A 161 22.41 -7.99 27.47
C THR A 161 22.72 -8.64 26.12
N PRO A 162 23.38 -9.80 26.11
CA PRO A 162 23.56 -10.58 24.89
C PRO A 162 22.24 -11.17 24.37
N ASP A 163 21.24 -11.29 25.25
CA ASP A 163 19.89 -11.74 24.90
C ASP A 163 19.12 -10.61 24.22
N THR A 164 18.92 -10.76 22.90
CA THR A 164 18.26 -9.80 22.01
C THR A 164 17.27 -10.56 21.12
N ASN A 165 16.38 -9.83 20.44
CA ASN A 165 15.45 -10.43 19.48
C ASN A 165 16.04 -10.60 18.06
N LEU A 166 17.37 -10.65 17.91
CA LEU A 166 18.03 -10.69 16.60
C LEU A 166 17.64 -11.90 15.75
N GLN A 167 17.50 -13.09 16.34
CA GLN A 167 17.07 -14.28 15.60
C GLN A 167 15.64 -14.08 15.08
N THR A 168 14.71 -13.67 15.95
CA THR A 168 13.32 -13.36 15.55
C THR A 168 13.25 -12.29 14.46
N TYR A 169 14.13 -11.29 14.53
CA TYR A 169 14.22 -10.25 13.51
C TYR A 169 14.73 -10.80 12.17
N SER A 170 15.75 -11.66 12.20
CA SER A 170 16.27 -12.36 11.02
C SER A 170 15.19 -13.24 10.38
N ASP A 171 14.52 -14.07 11.18
CA ASP A 171 13.47 -14.97 10.69
C ASP A 171 12.30 -14.17 10.06
N ALA A 172 11.92 -13.05 10.68
CA ALA A 172 10.90 -12.15 10.12
C ALA A 172 11.32 -11.56 8.77
N LEU A 173 12.61 -11.24 8.62
CA LEU A 173 13.16 -10.74 7.37
C LEU A 173 13.12 -11.82 6.27
N ASP A 174 13.50 -13.06 6.60
CA ASP A 174 13.49 -14.18 5.67
C ASP A 174 12.06 -14.45 5.16
N LEU A 175 11.07 -14.49 6.05
CA LEU A 175 9.68 -14.75 5.69
C LEU A 175 9.11 -13.68 4.76
N TYR A 176 9.33 -12.41 5.05
CA TYR A 176 8.92 -11.31 4.18
C TYR A 176 9.62 -11.35 2.83
N PHE A 177 10.94 -11.59 2.84
CA PHE A 177 11.73 -11.68 1.62
C PHE A 177 11.19 -12.78 0.70
N ILE A 178 10.99 -13.98 1.24
CA ILE A 178 10.43 -15.13 0.53
C ILE A 178 9.04 -14.79 -0.01
N ALA A 179 8.14 -14.26 0.83
CA ALA A 179 6.80 -13.91 0.40
C ALA A 179 6.81 -12.88 -0.75
N GLY A 180 7.62 -11.83 -0.63
CA GLY A 180 7.79 -10.81 -1.67
C GLY A 180 8.37 -11.38 -2.97
N LYS A 181 9.36 -12.29 -2.89
CA LYS A 181 9.92 -12.97 -4.07
C LYS A 181 8.89 -13.81 -4.79
N LEU A 182 8.12 -14.62 -4.07
CA LEU A 182 7.09 -15.48 -4.64
C LEU A 182 5.94 -14.67 -5.24
N ARG A 183 5.51 -13.59 -4.57
CA ARG A 183 4.48 -12.67 -5.07
C ARG A 183 4.95 -11.99 -6.36
N LEU A 184 6.15 -11.41 -6.35
CA LEU A 184 6.70 -10.72 -7.50
C LEU A 184 6.92 -11.68 -8.68
N ALA A 185 7.42 -12.89 -8.42
CA ALA A 185 7.57 -13.93 -9.44
C ALA A 185 6.23 -14.36 -10.03
N SER A 186 5.18 -14.47 -9.21
CA SER A 186 3.81 -14.74 -9.68
C SER A 186 3.30 -13.67 -10.64
N LEU A 187 3.46 -12.38 -10.26
CA LEU A 187 3.04 -11.25 -11.08
C LEU A 187 3.83 -11.19 -12.40
N ILE A 188 5.15 -11.34 -12.35
CA ILE A 188 5.99 -11.33 -13.54
C ILE A 188 5.63 -12.49 -14.47
N THR A 189 5.48 -13.70 -13.94
CA THR A 189 5.11 -14.87 -14.76
C THR A 189 3.75 -14.67 -15.43
N ALA A 190 2.79 -14.03 -14.74
CA ALA A 190 1.49 -13.69 -15.32
C ALA A 190 1.61 -12.64 -16.45
N VAL A 191 2.41 -11.58 -16.25
CA VAL A 191 2.65 -10.53 -17.25
C VAL A 191 3.41 -11.08 -18.47
N GLN A 192 4.40 -11.95 -18.26
CA GLN A 192 5.23 -12.54 -19.32
C GLN A 192 4.46 -13.46 -20.27
N LYS A 193 3.33 -14.03 -19.82
CA LYS A 193 2.42 -14.77 -20.69
C LYS A 193 1.71 -13.88 -21.72
N ILE A 194 1.63 -12.58 -21.45
CA ILE A 194 0.95 -11.60 -22.31
C ILE A 194 1.98 -10.77 -23.10
N TYR A 195 3.11 -10.40 -22.46
CA TYR A 195 4.13 -9.52 -23.02
C TYR A 195 5.50 -10.21 -23.07
N THR A 196 6.23 -10.02 -24.17
CA THR A 196 7.52 -10.66 -24.47
C THR A 196 8.73 -10.11 -23.70
N GLN A 197 8.53 -9.48 -22.53
CA GLN A 197 9.63 -8.94 -21.73
C GLN A 197 10.29 -10.02 -20.87
N ASP A 198 11.61 -10.20 -20.96
CA ASP A 198 12.37 -11.07 -20.05
C ASP A 198 12.71 -10.31 -18.75
N ILE A 199 11.78 -10.34 -17.79
CA ILE A 199 11.97 -9.79 -16.44
C ILE A 199 12.36 -10.96 -15.54
N ARG A 200 13.51 -10.84 -14.87
CA ARG A 200 14.02 -11.87 -13.95
C ARG A 200 13.87 -11.44 -12.51
N VAL A 201 13.37 -12.36 -11.68
CA VAL A 201 13.37 -12.20 -10.23
C VAL A 201 14.66 -12.77 -9.67
N GLY A 202 15.62 -11.89 -9.33
CA GLY A 202 16.85 -12.33 -8.67
C GLY A 202 16.57 -12.99 -7.33
N LEU A 203 17.39 -13.97 -6.94
CA LEU A 203 17.28 -14.74 -5.70
C LEU A 203 16.00 -15.59 -5.54
N LEU A 204 15.24 -15.81 -6.62
CA LEU A 204 14.03 -16.61 -6.57
C LEU A 204 14.30 -18.09 -6.33
N GLU A 205 15.30 -18.64 -7.02
CA GLU A 205 15.66 -20.07 -6.90
C GLU A 205 16.11 -20.41 -5.49
N GLU A 206 16.88 -19.52 -4.86
CA GLU A 206 17.31 -19.64 -3.47
C GLU A 206 16.13 -19.57 -2.50
N ALA A 207 15.17 -18.67 -2.74
CA ALA A 207 13.95 -18.57 -1.93
C ALA A 207 13.08 -19.83 -2.06
N LEU A 208 12.94 -20.39 -3.27
CA LEU A 208 12.22 -21.64 -3.53
C LEU A 208 12.91 -22.82 -2.85
N HIS A 209 14.23 -22.94 -3.04
CA HIS A 209 15.00 -24.01 -2.43
C HIS A 209 14.92 -23.97 -0.90
N TYR A 210 14.94 -22.77 -0.31
CA TYR A 210 14.81 -22.59 1.13
C TYR A 210 13.46 -23.10 1.66
N VAL A 211 12.33 -22.73 1.03
CA VAL A 211 11.00 -23.18 1.50
C VAL A 211 10.74 -24.66 1.23
N GLU A 212 11.32 -25.21 0.15
CA GLU A 212 11.18 -26.63 -0.17
C GLU A 212 12.02 -27.51 0.76
N SER A 213 13.22 -27.05 1.15
CA SER A 213 14.14 -27.81 2.01
C SER A 213 13.77 -27.75 3.49
N ASN A 214 13.25 -26.62 3.96
CA ASN A 214 12.88 -26.43 5.38
C ASN A 214 11.39 -26.71 5.66
N GLY A 215 10.62 -27.06 4.62
CA GLY A 215 9.18 -27.24 4.69
C GLY A 215 8.43 -25.92 4.48
N LEU A 216 7.39 -25.97 3.63
CA LEU A 216 6.61 -24.80 3.26
C LEU A 216 5.91 -24.22 4.51
N PRO A 217 6.25 -22.98 4.95
CA PRO A 217 5.69 -22.40 6.15
C PRO A 217 4.16 -22.37 6.12
N GLU A 218 3.52 -22.60 7.27
CA GLU A 218 2.06 -22.47 7.46
C GLU A 218 1.61 -21.00 7.52
N LEU A 219 2.09 -20.19 6.58
CA LEU A 219 1.79 -18.77 6.47
C LEU A 219 0.95 -18.51 5.22
N PRO A 220 -0.24 -17.88 5.35
CA PRO A 220 -1.15 -17.61 4.24
C PRO A 220 -0.45 -17.04 3.00
N ALA A 221 0.28 -15.92 3.17
CA ALA A 221 1.03 -15.26 2.11
C ALA A 221 1.94 -16.24 1.36
N ILE A 222 2.86 -16.90 2.07
CA ILE A 222 3.87 -17.77 1.46
C ILE A 222 3.22 -18.95 0.74
N ARG A 223 2.25 -19.63 1.36
CA ARG A 223 1.57 -20.78 0.73
C ARG A 223 0.86 -20.39 -0.55
N VAL A 224 0.04 -19.34 -0.49
CA VAL A 224 -0.74 -18.91 -1.65
C VAL A 224 0.20 -18.44 -2.76
N TYR A 225 1.17 -17.56 -2.47
CA TYR A 225 2.09 -17.08 -3.50
C TYR A 225 2.96 -18.19 -4.08
N TYR A 226 3.39 -19.16 -3.27
CA TYR A 226 4.15 -20.32 -3.73
C TYR A 226 3.35 -21.14 -4.75
N PHE A 227 2.10 -21.50 -4.43
CA PHE A 227 1.28 -22.30 -5.34
C PHE A 227 0.80 -21.52 -6.57
N ILE A 228 0.60 -20.20 -6.47
CA ILE A 228 0.40 -19.34 -7.64
C ILE A 228 1.63 -19.44 -8.55
N TYR A 229 2.83 -19.20 -8.02
CA TYR A 229 4.05 -19.24 -8.82
C TYR A 229 4.26 -20.62 -9.47
N LYS A 230 4.15 -21.72 -8.70
CA LYS A 230 4.32 -23.08 -9.21
C LYS A 230 3.28 -23.46 -10.26
N SER A 231 2.01 -23.11 -10.08
CA SER A 231 0.98 -23.36 -11.10
C SER A 231 1.20 -22.56 -12.38
N LEU A 232 1.76 -21.35 -12.28
CA LEU A 232 2.04 -20.53 -13.46
C LEU A 232 3.30 -20.97 -14.21
N SER A 233 4.35 -21.40 -13.49
CA SER A 233 5.65 -21.81 -14.02
C SER A 233 5.68 -23.26 -14.51
N ASP A 234 4.94 -24.17 -13.85
CA ASP A 234 4.74 -25.55 -14.29
C ASP A 234 3.24 -25.84 -14.51
N PRO A 235 2.66 -25.34 -15.61
CA PRO A 235 1.24 -25.52 -15.87
C PRO A 235 0.88 -26.95 -16.29
N ALA A 236 1.84 -27.82 -16.58
CA ALA A 236 1.54 -29.22 -16.87
C ALA A 236 1.16 -29.97 -15.60
N ASN A 237 1.79 -29.63 -14.47
CA ASN A 237 1.54 -30.26 -13.19
C ASN A 237 0.33 -29.66 -12.46
N GLU A 238 -0.83 -30.28 -12.67
CA GLU A 238 -2.09 -29.84 -12.09
C GLU A 238 -2.16 -29.93 -10.56
N HIS A 239 -1.27 -30.70 -9.92
CA HIS A 239 -1.20 -30.78 -8.46
C HIS A 239 -1.03 -29.39 -7.85
N PHE A 240 -0.17 -28.54 -8.42
CA PHE A 240 0.05 -27.19 -7.91
C PHE A 240 -1.21 -26.31 -8.01
N PHE A 241 -2.02 -26.50 -9.04
CA PHE A 241 -3.29 -25.79 -9.14
C PHE A 241 -4.28 -26.28 -8.08
N PHE A 242 -4.41 -27.58 -7.86
CA PHE A 242 -5.32 -28.10 -6.84
C PHE A 242 -4.89 -27.67 -5.43
N SER A 243 -3.58 -27.69 -5.14
CA SER A 243 -3.05 -27.13 -3.89
C SER A 243 -3.25 -25.62 -3.77
N LEU A 244 -3.18 -24.88 -4.88
CA LEU A 244 -3.57 -23.46 -4.90
C LEU A 244 -5.05 -23.29 -4.55
N LYS A 245 -5.95 -24.07 -5.19
CA LYS A 245 -7.39 -24.02 -4.91
C LYS A 245 -7.66 -24.29 -3.44
N GLU A 246 -7.07 -25.33 -2.87
CA GLU A 246 -7.18 -25.64 -1.43
C GLU A 246 -6.68 -24.48 -0.57
N ALA A 247 -5.50 -23.93 -0.88
CA ALA A 247 -4.94 -22.80 -0.16
C ALA A 247 -5.83 -21.54 -0.22
N ILE A 248 -6.44 -21.25 -1.38
CA ILE A 248 -7.39 -20.13 -1.52
C ILE A 248 -8.59 -20.36 -0.60
N PHE A 249 -9.21 -21.54 -0.64
CA PHE A 249 -10.39 -21.85 0.16
C PHE A 249 -10.10 -21.83 1.67
N GLN A 250 -8.87 -22.20 2.05
CA GLN A 250 -8.42 -22.19 3.44
C GLN A 250 -8.03 -20.79 3.92
N TYR A 251 -7.38 -19.97 3.09
CA TYR A 251 -6.66 -18.78 3.54
C TYR A 251 -7.14 -17.44 2.95
N ASP A 252 -8.08 -17.42 2.01
CA ASP A 252 -8.53 -16.17 1.35
C ASP A 252 -8.88 -15.04 2.32
N HIS A 253 -9.56 -15.36 3.42
CA HIS A 253 -9.99 -14.42 4.45
C HIS A 253 -8.85 -13.72 5.20
N TYR A 254 -7.60 -14.16 4.99
CA TYR A 254 -6.37 -13.51 5.46
C TYR A 254 -5.78 -12.48 4.49
N PHE A 255 -6.39 -12.25 3.33
CA PHE A 255 -5.94 -11.26 2.35
C PHE A 255 -6.89 -10.06 2.28
N SER A 256 -6.39 -8.93 1.79
CA SER A 256 -7.23 -7.76 1.54
C SER A 256 -8.24 -8.07 0.42
N PRO A 257 -9.40 -7.38 0.35
CA PRO A 257 -10.38 -7.62 -0.72
C PRO A 257 -9.82 -7.42 -2.14
N GLU A 258 -8.87 -6.49 -2.29
CA GLU A 258 -8.17 -6.27 -3.56
C GLU A 258 -7.29 -7.48 -3.90
N GLU A 259 -6.48 -7.93 -2.96
CA GLU A 259 -5.56 -9.05 -3.18
C GLU A 259 -6.29 -10.39 -3.36
N GLN A 260 -7.42 -10.59 -2.67
CA GLN A 260 -8.31 -11.74 -2.91
C GLN A 260 -8.76 -11.80 -4.38
N ARG A 261 -9.13 -10.66 -4.97
CA ARG A 261 -9.55 -10.59 -6.37
C ARG A 261 -8.39 -10.92 -7.31
N ASP A 262 -7.20 -10.41 -7.03
CA ASP A 262 -6.01 -10.69 -7.83
C ASP A 262 -5.64 -12.18 -7.79
N ILE A 263 -5.65 -12.78 -6.59
CA ILE A 263 -5.39 -14.22 -6.39
C ILE A 263 -6.40 -15.07 -7.17
N LEU A 264 -7.70 -14.77 -7.04
CA LEU A 264 -8.76 -15.48 -7.75
C LEU A 264 -8.62 -15.32 -9.27
N LEU A 265 -8.30 -14.11 -9.75
CA LEU A 265 -8.09 -13.85 -11.17
C LEU A 265 -6.95 -14.69 -11.74
N LEU A 266 -5.83 -14.81 -11.03
CA LEU A 266 -4.70 -15.66 -11.44
C LEU A 266 -5.09 -17.14 -11.51
N ALA A 267 -5.84 -17.64 -10.52
CA ALA A 267 -6.32 -19.03 -10.50
C ALA A 267 -7.34 -19.30 -11.62
N VAL A 268 -8.26 -18.37 -11.87
CA VAL A 268 -9.23 -18.48 -12.98
C VAL A 268 -8.53 -18.43 -14.33
N ASN A 269 -7.53 -17.57 -14.51
CA ASN A 269 -6.74 -17.51 -15.74
C ASN A 269 -6.00 -18.82 -16.02
N TYR A 270 -5.54 -19.52 -14.98
CA TYR A 270 -5.00 -20.87 -15.14
C TYR A 270 -6.07 -21.85 -15.69
N CYS A 271 -7.28 -21.86 -15.12
CA CYS A 271 -8.38 -22.69 -15.62
C CYS A 271 -8.70 -22.37 -17.08
N ILE A 272 -8.76 -21.09 -17.45
CA ILE A 272 -9.01 -20.65 -18.83
C ILE A 272 -7.95 -21.17 -19.79
N ALA A 273 -6.68 -21.09 -19.41
CA ALA A 273 -5.60 -21.65 -20.22
C ALA A 273 -5.77 -23.16 -20.43
N LYS A 274 -6.16 -23.92 -19.40
CA LYS A 274 -6.44 -25.37 -19.50
C LYS A 274 -7.65 -25.68 -20.38
N MET A 275 -8.72 -24.90 -20.28
CA MET A 275 -9.90 -25.05 -21.13
C MET A 275 -9.54 -24.82 -22.62
N ASN A 276 -8.70 -23.84 -22.91
CA ASN A 276 -8.22 -23.57 -24.27
C ASN A 276 -7.36 -24.71 -24.84
N THR A 277 -6.75 -25.54 -23.99
CA THR A 277 -6.05 -26.77 -24.41
C THR A 277 -6.98 -27.98 -24.57
N GLY A 278 -8.29 -27.82 -24.38
CA GLY A 278 -9.31 -28.87 -24.53
C GLY A 278 -9.63 -29.65 -23.24
N VAL A 279 -9.07 -29.24 -22.09
CA VAL A 279 -9.29 -29.93 -20.81
C VAL A 279 -10.55 -29.39 -20.13
N THR A 280 -11.71 -29.95 -20.47
CA THR A 280 -13.04 -29.45 -20.06
C THR A 280 -13.35 -29.55 -18.57
N ARG A 281 -12.67 -30.41 -17.79
CA ARG A 281 -12.87 -30.50 -16.32
C ARG A 281 -12.63 -29.16 -15.60
N PHE A 282 -11.76 -28.31 -16.14
CA PHE A 282 -11.45 -27.00 -15.55
C PHE A 282 -12.60 -25.99 -15.63
N ILE A 283 -13.68 -26.27 -16.38
CA ILE A 283 -14.91 -25.48 -16.34
C ILE A 283 -15.52 -25.50 -14.94
N VAL A 284 -15.59 -26.69 -14.32
CA VAL A 284 -16.14 -26.85 -12.96
C VAL A 284 -15.24 -26.16 -11.95
N GLU A 285 -13.92 -26.31 -12.09
CA GLU A 285 -12.93 -25.68 -11.22
C GLU A 285 -13.00 -24.14 -11.26
N ALA A 286 -13.12 -23.57 -12.46
CA ALA A 286 -13.30 -22.11 -12.63
C ALA A 286 -14.62 -21.64 -11.98
N PHE A 287 -15.70 -22.39 -12.16
CA PHE A 287 -17.00 -22.04 -11.59
C PHE A 287 -16.99 -22.05 -10.05
N ASP A 288 -16.30 -23.01 -9.44
CA ASP A 288 -16.13 -23.04 -7.99
C ASP A 288 -15.36 -21.82 -7.47
N LEU A 289 -14.32 -21.38 -8.19
CA LEU A 289 -13.57 -20.16 -7.86
C LEU A 289 -14.45 -18.90 -8.01
N TYR A 290 -15.28 -18.82 -9.06
CA TYR A 290 -16.21 -17.70 -9.24
C TYR A 290 -17.26 -17.61 -8.13
N LYS A 291 -17.79 -18.74 -7.66
CA LYS A 291 -18.72 -18.77 -6.53
C LYS A 291 -18.12 -18.25 -5.23
N ARG A 292 -16.80 -18.36 -5.08
CA ARG A 292 -16.08 -17.85 -3.90
C ARG A 292 -15.81 -16.35 -3.97
N GLY A 293 -15.65 -15.80 -5.18
CA GLY A 293 -15.39 -14.38 -5.41
C GLY A 293 -16.63 -13.48 -5.39
N ASN A 294 -17.84 -14.06 -5.41
CA ASN A 294 -19.13 -13.37 -5.27
C ASN A 294 -19.65 -13.47 -3.83
#